data_AF-A0AAV9B3P2-F1
#
_entry.id   AF-A0AAV9B3P2-F1
#
_cell.length_a   1.000
_cell.length_b   1.000
_cell.length_c   1.000
_cell.angle_alpha   90.00
_cell.angle_beta   90.00
_cell.angle_gamma   90.00
#
_symmetry.space_group_name_H-M   'P 1'
#
loop_
_entity.id
_entity.type
_entity.pdbx_description
1 polymer ?
#
loop_
_entity_poly.entity_id
_entity_poly.type
_entity_poly.pdbx_seq_one_letter_code
_entity_poly.pdbx_strand_id
1 'polypeptide(L)'
;MRHLVVDSSFLLNGADLWLMLQLIKSAIVDPPVQGGLPWPLGKESTGERFSVVGVWHTKFKAYKSLTMGLKIIQADRFDFLTNSGETTNEVNLKLKGIIGHLKDEVVEMNTVKDMLQEKLKLIWDHFLSFDCLS
;
A
#
# COMPACT_ATOMS: atom_id res chain seq x y z
N MET A 1 9.06 3.33 -1.77
CA MET A 1 9.03 2.51 -0.55
C MET A 1 8.96 1.06 -0.97
N ARG A 2 9.71 0.17 -0.33
CA ARG A 2 9.65 -1.27 -0.61
C ARG A 2 9.07 -1.99 0.60
N HIS A 3 8.21 -2.97 0.35
CA HIS A 3 7.66 -3.86 1.36
C HIS A 3 7.94 -5.30 0.97
N LEU A 4 8.26 -6.11 1.98
CA LEU A 4 8.40 -7.55 1.86
C LEU A 4 7.17 -8.21 2.47
N VAL A 5 6.56 -9.14 1.75
CA VAL A 5 5.51 -9.99 2.29
C VAL A 5 6.14 -11.34 2.60
N VAL A 6 6.10 -11.71 3.87
CA VAL A 6 6.74 -12.91 4.41
C VAL A 6 5.64 -13.80 4.98
N ASP A 7 5.62 -15.06 4.56
CA ASP A 7 4.78 -16.06 5.22
C ASP A 7 5.45 -16.48 6.53
N SER A 8 4.65 -16.57 7.59
CA SER A 8 5.10 -17.01 8.92
C SER A 8 4.12 -18.05 9.44
N SER A 9 4.60 -19.27 9.58
CA SER A 9 3.84 -20.40 10.10
C SER A 9 3.74 -20.44 11.63
N PHE A 10 4.42 -19.52 12.35
CA PHE A 10 4.53 -19.51 13.81
C PHE A 10 4.43 -18.12 14.43
N LEU A 11 4.21 -18.05 15.76
CA LEU A 11 4.27 -16.81 16.55
C LEU A 11 5.70 -16.27 16.61
N LEU A 12 5.86 -14.97 16.36
CA LEU A 12 7.17 -14.30 16.32
C LEU A 12 7.84 -14.24 17.71
N ASN A 13 9.12 -14.58 17.76
CA ASN A 13 10.01 -14.48 18.91
C ASN A 13 11.28 -13.64 18.60
N GLY A 14 12.14 -13.42 19.60
CA GLY A 14 13.33 -12.58 19.45
C GLY A 14 14.36 -13.08 18.42
N ALA A 15 14.50 -14.39 18.22
CA ALA A 15 15.41 -14.96 17.21
C ALA A 15 14.88 -14.77 15.77
N ASP A 16 13.56 -14.64 15.62
CA ASP A 16 12.93 -14.46 14.31
C ASP A 16 13.29 -13.11 13.67
N LEU A 17 13.54 -12.06 14.47
CA LEU A 17 14.04 -10.78 13.96
C LEU A 17 15.37 -10.95 13.23
N TRP A 18 16.28 -11.76 13.79
CA TRP A 18 17.58 -12.01 13.19
C TRP A 18 17.45 -12.80 11.88
N LEU A 19 16.58 -13.82 11.84
CA LEU A 19 16.29 -14.56 10.61
C LEU A 19 15.70 -13.65 9.53
N MET A 20 14.71 -12.81 9.85
CA MET A 20 14.16 -11.84 8.91
C MET A 20 15.22 -10.86 8.38
N LEU A 21 16.15 -10.41 9.23
CA LEU A 21 17.26 -9.55 8.78
C LEU A 21 18.19 -10.26 7.80
N GLN A 22 18.47 -11.56 7.98
CA GLN A 22 19.25 -12.34 7.01
C GLN A 22 18.51 -12.45 5.67
N LEU A 23 17.19 -12.67 5.71
CA LEU A 23 16.35 -12.74 4.52
C LEU A 23 16.33 -11.41 3.74
N ILE A 24 16.24 -10.27 4.44
CA ILE A 24 16.30 -8.95 3.82
C ILE A 24 17.68 -8.69 3.20
N LYS A 25 18.76 -9.11 3.88
CA LYS A 25 20.14 -8.94 3.39
C LYS A 25 20.48 -9.80 2.18
N SER A 26 19.75 -10.89 1.94
CA SER A 26 19.98 -11.75 0.77
C SER A 26 19.31 -11.22 -0.51
N ALA A 27 18.45 -10.20 -0.42
CA ALA A 27 17.82 -9.57 -1.57
C ALA A 27 18.83 -8.82 -2.44
N ILE A 28 18.69 -8.90 -3.76
CA ILE A 28 19.45 -8.10 -4.72
C ILE A 28 18.56 -6.93 -5.16
N VAL A 29 19.13 -5.72 -5.26
CA VAL A 29 18.40 -4.56 -5.80
C VAL A 29 18.52 -4.57 -7.32
N ASP A 30 17.42 -4.85 -8.01
CA ASP A 30 17.36 -4.92 -9.47
C ASP A 30 16.11 -4.20 -9.99
N PRO A 31 16.16 -2.87 -10.24
CA PRO A 31 14.99 -2.07 -10.60
C PRO A 31 14.23 -2.48 -11.87
N PRO A 32 14.88 -3.04 -12.91
CA PRO A 32 14.19 -3.62 -14.08
C PRO A 32 13.28 -4.81 -13.78
N VAL A 33 13.54 -5.57 -12.71
CA VAL A 33 12.71 -6.72 -12.33
C VAL A 33 11.46 -6.23 -11.60
N GLN A 34 10.34 -6.90 -11.82
CA GLN A 34 9.07 -6.57 -11.19
C GLN A 34 9.17 -6.67 -9.66
N GLY A 35 8.68 -5.66 -8.94
CA GLY A 35 8.89 -5.51 -7.50
C GLY A 35 10.31 -5.05 -7.10
N GLY A 36 11.26 -5.04 -8.04
CA GLY A 36 12.58 -4.44 -7.91
C GLY A 36 13.55 -5.12 -6.93
N LEU A 37 13.21 -6.33 -6.46
CA LEU A 37 14.04 -7.15 -5.56
C LEU A 37 13.91 -8.65 -5.90
N PRO A 38 14.78 -9.21 -6.74
CA PRO A 38 14.94 -10.65 -6.86
C PRO A 38 15.73 -11.22 -5.67
N TRP A 39 15.42 -12.47 -5.32
CA TRP A 39 16.25 -13.29 -4.45
C TRP A 39 17.08 -14.27 -5.29
N PRO A 40 18.36 -14.49 -4.95
CA PRO A 40 19.10 -15.62 -5.50
C PRO A 40 18.37 -16.94 -5.19
N LEU A 41 18.48 -17.91 -6.11
CA LEU A 41 17.86 -19.21 -5.93
C LEU A 41 18.24 -19.85 -4.58
N GLY A 42 17.23 -20.25 -3.80
CA GLY A 42 17.40 -20.86 -2.48
C GLY A 42 17.74 -19.86 -1.36
N LYS A 43 17.62 -18.55 -1.61
CA LYS A 43 17.84 -17.49 -0.62
C LYS A 43 16.56 -16.74 -0.24
N GLU A 44 15.46 -17.05 -0.91
CA GLU A 44 14.10 -16.56 -0.66
C GLU A 44 13.46 -17.13 0.61
N SER A 45 14.16 -18.01 1.33
CA SER A 45 13.73 -18.54 2.62
C SER A 45 14.88 -18.60 3.64
N THR A 46 14.54 -18.64 4.92
CA THR A 46 15.51 -18.79 6.00
C THR A 46 14.93 -19.58 7.18
N GLY A 47 15.74 -20.49 7.72
CA GLY A 47 15.44 -21.25 8.94
C GLY A 47 14.16 -22.07 8.92
N GLU A 48 13.68 -22.50 7.74
CA GLU A 48 12.40 -23.22 7.51
C GLU A 48 11.13 -22.48 7.97
N ARG A 49 11.26 -21.29 8.54
CA ARG A 49 10.16 -20.53 9.18
C ARG A 49 9.65 -19.37 8.34
N PHE A 50 10.53 -18.78 7.54
CA PHE A 50 10.21 -17.59 6.76
C PHE A 50 10.54 -17.83 5.30
N SER A 51 9.57 -17.56 4.45
CA SER A 51 9.75 -17.48 3.00
C SER A 51 9.17 -16.16 2.50
N VAL A 52 9.86 -15.55 1.53
CA VAL A 52 9.33 -14.39 0.81
C VAL A 52 8.24 -14.88 -0.13
N VAL A 53 7.01 -14.42 0.09
CA VAL A 53 5.86 -14.73 -0.77
C VAL A 53 5.53 -13.60 -1.73
N GLY A 54 6.10 -12.41 -1.51
CA GLY A 54 6.17 -11.40 -2.56
C GLY A 54 6.82 -10.09 -2.15
N VAL A 55 6.97 -9.20 -3.13
CA VAL A 55 7.65 -7.91 -3.02
C VAL A 55 6.82 -6.80 -3.63
N TRP A 56 6.70 -5.70 -2.90
CA TRP A 56 5.97 -4.50 -3.33
C TRP A 56 6.92 -3.31 -3.38
N HIS A 57 7.11 -2.74 -4.56
CA HIS A 57 7.79 -1.47 -4.75
C HIS A 57 6.76 -0.38 -5.09
N THR A 58 6.54 0.54 -4.16
CA THR A 58 5.59 1.63 -4.33
C THR A 58 6.30 2.98 -4.46
N LYS A 59 6.04 3.69 -5.55
CA LYS A 59 6.38 5.11 -5.68
C LYS A 59 5.11 5.90 -5.41
N PHE A 60 5.21 7.03 -4.69
CA PHE A 60 4.03 7.83 -4.42
C PHE A 60 4.33 9.32 -4.39
N LYS A 61 3.31 10.10 -4.73
CA LYS A 61 3.25 11.54 -4.50
C LYS A 61 2.11 11.84 -3.55
N ALA A 62 2.39 12.54 -2.47
CA ALA A 62 1.40 12.86 -1.45
C ALA A 62 1.17 14.37 -1.37
N TYR A 63 -0.09 14.76 -1.38
CA TYR A 63 -0.57 16.11 -1.16
C TYR A 63 -1.36 16.12 0.15
N LYS A 64 -1.07 17.06 1.03
CA LYS A 64 -1.70 17.13 2.36
C LYS A 64 -2.19 18.55 2.60
N SER A 65 -3.40 18.65 3.12
CA SER A 65 -3.93 19.85 3.77
C SER A 65 -4.35 19.50 5.20
N LEU A 66 -4.88 20.49 5.92
CA LEU A 66 -5.45 20.30 7.26
C LEU A 66 -6.65 19.35 7.22
N THR A 67 -7.51 19.48 6.21
CA THR A 67 -8.78 18.74 6.12
C THR A 67 -8.73 17.53 5.20
N MET A 68 -7.68 17.39 4.37
CA MET A 68 -7.57 16.32 3.36
C MET A 68 -6.14 15.79 3.20
N GLY A 69 -6.01 14.56 2.70
CA GLY A 69 -4.77 14.03 2.16
C GLY A 69 -5.03 13.19 0.93
N LEU A 70 -4.29 13.44 -0.14
CA LEU A 70 -4.33 12.69 -1.39
C LEU A 70 -2.97 12.04 -1.62
N LYS A 71 -2.93 10.73 -1.87
CA LYS A 71 -1.71 10.00 -2.18
C LYS A 71 -1.92 9.23 -3.49
N ILE A 72 -1.21 9.63 -4.53
CA ILE A 72 -1.15 8.93 -5.81
C ILE A 72 -0.01 7.93 -5.72
N ILE A 73 -0.26 6.67 -6.01
CA ILE A 73 0.69 5.57 -5.84
C ILE A 73 0.82 4.84 -7.17
N GLN A 74 2.05 4.61 -7.59
CA GLN A 74 2.39 3.61 -8.58
C GLN A 74 2.95 2.42 -7.82
N ALA A 75 2.20 1.31 -7.81
CA ALA A 75 2.58 0.10 -7.13
C ALA A 75 3.04 -0.93 -8.15
N ASP A 76 4.22 -1.48 -7.93
CA ASP A 76 4.80 -2.56 -8.70
C ASP A 76 5.00 -3.75 -7.75
N ARG A 77 4.37 -4.87 -8.07
CA ARG A 77 4.20 -6.02 -7.18
C ARG A 77 4.59 -7.29 -7.89
N PHE A 78 5.21 -8.18 -7.13
CA PHE A 78 5.49 -9.53 -7.56
C PHE A 78 5.12 -10.53 -6.47
N ASP A 79 4.30 -11.51 -6.83
CA ASP A 79 3.83 -12.58 -5.98
C ASP A 79 4.54 -13.89 -6.37
N PHE A 80 5.34 -14.44 -5.45
CA PHE A 80 6.12 -15.66 -5.67
C PHE A 80 5.27 -16.93 -5.59
N LEU A 81 4.11 -16.90 -4.92
CA LEU A 81 3.23 -18.07 -4.80
C LEU A 81 2.52 -18.36 -6.13
N THR A 82 2.07 -17.31 -6.80
CA THR A 82 1.39 -17.39 -8.10
C THR A 82 2.33 -17.19 -9.28
N ASN A 83 3.60 -16.84 -9.01
CA ASN A 83 4.59 -16.44 -10.00
C ASN A 83 4.04 -15.37 -10.97
N SER A 84 3.31 -14.41 -10.41
CA SER A 84 2.62 -13.38 -11.17
C SER A 84 3.01 -12.00 -10.67
N GLY A 85 3.04 -11.05 -11.60
CA GLY A 85 3.34 -9.67 -11.29
C GLY A 85 2.20 -8.76 -11.67
N GLU A 86 1.97 -7.74 -10.84
CA GLU A 86 0.97 -6.71 -11.08
C GLU A 86 1.60 -5.31 -10.99
N THR A 87 1.25 -4.43 -11.93
CA THR A 87 1.52 -2.99 -11.80
C THR A 87 0.20 -2.24 -11.79
N THR A 88 -0.05 -1.49 -10.73
CA THR A 88 -1.29 -0.69 -10.56
C THR A 88 -0.97 0.77 -10.30
N ASN A 89 -1.89 1.63 -10.77
CA ASN A 89 -1.96 3.02 -10.35
C ASN A 89 -3.11 3.14 -9.35
N GLU A 90 -2.81 3.65 -8.16
CA GLU A 90 -3.76 3.70 -7.05
C GLU A 90 -3.87 5.11 -6.51
N VAL A 91 -5.06 5.44 -5.99
CA VAL A 91 -5.33 6.71 -5.35
C VAL A 91 -5.86 6.46 -3.95
N ASN A 92 -5.16 7.00 -2.97
CA ASN A 92 -5.55 6.97 -1.57
C ASN A 92 -6.00 8.36 -1.12
N LEU A 93 -7.27 8.48 -0.76
CA LEU A 93 -7.87 9.71 -0.27
C LEU A 93 -8.20 9.60 1.22
N LYS A 94 -7.78 10.60 2.00
CA LYS A 94 -8.10 10.74 3.42
C LYS A 94 -8.85 12.05 3.65
N LEU A 95 -10.10 11.96 4.06
CA LEU A 95 -10.95 13.11 4.41
C LEU A 95 -10.83 13.39 5.92
N LYS A 96 -9.71 13.98 6.33
CA LYS A 96 -9.36 14.20 7.74
C LYS A 96 -10.39 15.02 8.50
N GLY A 97 -11.00 16.02 7.85
CA GLY A 97 -12.05 16.85 8.46
C GLY A 97 -13.26 16.00 8.87
N ILE A 98 -13.74 15.15 7.95
CA ILE A 98 -14.85 14.22 8.20
C ILE A 98 -14.49 13.21 9.29
N ILE A 99 -13.26 12.66 9.25
CA ILE A 99 -12.78 11.74 10.29
C ILE A 99 -12.73 12.43 11.66
N GLY A 100 -12.38 13.72 11.71
CA GLY A 100 -12.43 14.52 12.94
C GLY A 100 -13.86 14.61 13.49
N HIS A 101 -14.82 15.02 12.65
CA HIS A 101 -16.23 15.11 13.05
C HIS A 101 -16.82 13.75 13.48
N LEU A 102 -16.38 12.63 12.89
CA LEU A 102 -16.82 11.29 13.32
C LEU A 102 -16.29 10.90 14.70
N LYS A 103 -15.17 11.46 15.13
CA LYS A 103 -14.59 11.20 16.45
C LYS A 103 -15.15 12.12 17.52
N ASP A 104 -15.58 13.31 17.13
CA ASP A 104 -16.28 14.24 18.01
C ASP A 104 -17.75 13.78 18.13
N GLU A 105 -18.10 13.09 19.22
CA GLU A 105 -19.44 12.51 19.50
C GLU A 105 -20.61 13.54 19.52
N VAL A 106 -20.32 14.81 19.26
CA VAL A 106 -21.26 15.93 19.28
C VAL A 106 -21.93 16.14 17.91
N VAL A 107 -21.35 15.63 16.82
CA VAL A 107 -21.84 15.92 15.47
C VAL A 107 -22.89 14.90 15.02
N GLU A 108 -24.03 15.40 14.55
CA GLU A 108 -25.09 14.55 14.00
C GLU A 108 -24.61 13.75 12.78
N MET A 109 -24.90 12.45 12.75
CA MET A 109 -24.49 11.54 11.68
C MET A 109 -24.96 11.98 10.29
N ASN A 110 -26.14 12.61 10.21
CA ASN A 110 -26.68 13.14 8.96
C ASN A 110 -25.79 14.26 8.40
N THR A 111 -25.32 15.18 9.26
CA THR A 111 -24.39 16.24 8.85
C THR A 111 -23.10 15.66 8.28
N VAL A 112 -22.53 14.64 8.91
CA VAL A 112 -21.31 13.99 8.42
C VAL A 112 -21.54 13.31 7.07
N LYS A 113 -22.70 12.66 6.89
CA LYS A 113 -23.09 12.04 5.62
C LYS A 113 -23.18 13.08 4.51
N ASP A 114 -23.81 14.23 4.76
CA ASP A 114 -23.97 15.30 3.79
C ASP A 114 -22.59 15.87 3.38
N MET A 115 -21.69 16.08 4.35
CA MET A 115 -20.31 16.49 4.08
C MET A 115 -19.57 15.47 3.21
N LEU A 116 -19.73 14.18 3.48
CA LEU A 116 -19.12 13.11 2.67
C LEU A 116 -19.66 13.13 1.24
N GLN A 117 -20.97 13.26 1.07
CA GLN A 117 -21.60 13.34 -0.24
C GLN A 117 -21.09 14.54 -1.04
N GLU A 118 -20.97 15.71 -0.41
CA GLU A 118 -20.43 16.92 -1.05
C GLU A 118 -19.00 16.69 -1.55
N LYS A 119 -18.13 16.08 -0.72
CA LYS A 119 -16.74 15.80 -1.13
C LYS A 119 -16.63 14.74 -2.22
N LEU A 120 -17.43 13.68 -2.15
CA LEU A 120 -17.48 12.65 -3.20
C LEU A 120 -17.99 13.23 -4.52
N LYS A 121 -19.00 14.11 -4.47
CA LYS A 121 -19.50 14.81 -5.66
C LYS A 121 -18.42 15.70 -6.28
N LEU A 122 -17.69 16.47 -5.48
CA LEU A 122 -16.58 17.30 -5.98
C LEU A 122 -15.49 16.44 -6.65
N ILE A 123 -15.16 15.28 -6.08
CA ILE A 123 -14.20 14.34 -6.69
C ILE A 123 -14.72 13.81 -8.01
N TRP A 124 -16.00 13.42 -8.03
CA TRP A 124 -16.66 12.95 -9.24
C TRP A 124 -16.60 14.01 -10.33
N ASP A 125 -17.18 15.18 -10.07
CA ASP A 125 -17.38 16.28 -11.02
C ASP A 125 -16.06 16.82 -11.63
N HIS A 126 -14.96 16.81 -10.86
CA HIS A 126 -13.69 17.42 -11.30
C HIS A 126 -12.60 16.43 -11.71
N PHE A 127 -12.68 15.17 -11.30
CA PHE A 127 -11.56 14.23 -11.49
C PHE A 127 -11.97 12.91 -12.15
N LEU A 128 -13.22 12.46 -12.00
CA LEU A 128 -13.65 11.13 -12.46
C LEU A 128 -14.68 11.20 -13.59
N SER A 129 -15.56 12.21 -13.59
CA SER A 129 -16.43 12.50 -14.73
C SER A 129 -15.63 13.29 -15.77
N PHE A 130 -14.79 12.58 -16.51
CA PHE A 130 -14.35 13.07 -17.80
C PHE A 130 -15.51 12.86 -18.78
N ASP A 131 -16.20 13.95 -19.13
CA ASP A 131 -16.97 13.95 -20.37
C ASP A 131 -15.95 13.84 -21.51
N CYS A 132 -15.83 12.64 -22.07
CA CYS A 132 -15.11 12.43 -23.31
C CYS A 132 -15.91 13.17 -24.39
N LEU A 133 -15.57 14.43 -24.66
CA LEU A 133 -16.03 15.13 -25.86
C LEU A 133 -15.28 14.50 -27.04
N SER A 134 -15.82 13.38 -27.53
CA SER A 134 -15.57 12.82 -28.86
C SER A 134 -16.46 13.49 -29.89
#